data_AF-A0A7Y5S1W6-F1
#
_entry.id   AF-A0A7Y5S1W6-F1
#
_cell.length_a   1.000
_cell.length_b   1.000
_cell.length_c   1.000
_cell.angle_alpha   90.00
_cell.angle_beta   90.00
_cell.angle_gamma   90.00
#
_symmetry.space_group_name_H-M   'P 1'
#
loop_
_entity.id
_entity.type
_entity.pdbx_description
1 polymer ?
#
loop_
_entity_poly.entity_id
_entity_poly.type
_entity_poly.pdbx_seq_one_letter_code
_entity_poly.pdbx_strand_id
1 'polypeptide(L)'
;MMSTLALTCLLLCSPPHATETPPEPPIELRLAQEARSRLVMQTARIAYSTSSAGSGEQSPSRRFYEWRCAGGDIIVVDLGDEHGVLDRRADGQPDRTRTYAGARHLLYKDDELWMKAEGAPAVNVFTGDKAAALGVRDLRRLGLDAVYLGHDVQEAVKRANVPLTYEVAVETGVTIVSAITDDGRVEWHIDPEKDWSVARTAIIRKSGARAETRYELAQFDGLWFPRRATTFRSLDGGPLTPVMEYDVTRAEFNRGDHPAELRPEDIGVETGTQIDYVDKNCPSRKWDGRSAVGVEEYFERAARGELVQGARVTYELARLRALSVVPPDAPIYIDWAAFETQWETYTRRFIERYRLQDDQAARAWALCNKCQELGGRYVHDRRDRLESLDRNLREAETDRDLSRLEQLAVQRTQLTKPLYDIFHRRLKPGLDELPTAEQRKAVDGDTEK
;
A
#
# COMPACT_ATOMS: atom_id res chain seq x y z
N MET A 1 -3.18 2.20 15.77
CA MET A 1 -2.17 3.20 15.33
C MET A 1 -2.07 4.46 16.21
N MET A 2 -3.05 4.80 17.06
CA MET A 2 -2.95 6.01 17.92
C MET A 2 -1.82 5.97 18.98
N SER A 3 -1.24 4.80 19.30
CA SER A 3 -0.15 4.70 20.28
C SER A 3 1.25 4.99 19.69
N THR A 4 1.41 5.00 18.37
CA THR A 4 2.69 5.26 17.68
C THR A 4 3.07 6.74 17.73
N LEU A 5 2.08 7.63 17.76
CA LEU A 5 2.26 9.08 17.84
C LEU A 5 2.87 9.55 19.17
N ALA A 6 2.74 8.78 20.25
CA ALA A 6 3.22 9.23 21.57
C ALA A 6 4.75 9.24 21.71
N LEU A 7 5.50 8.45 20.94
CA LEU A 7 6.97 8.52 20.98
C LEU A 7 7.50 9.66 20.10
N THR A 8 6.91 9.86 18.92
CA THR A 8 7.33 10.88 17.95
C THR A 8 6.84 12.28 18.31
N CYS A 9 5.61 12.45 18.84
CA CYS A 9 5.09 13.76 19.21
C CYS A 9 5.73 14.35 20.47
N LEU A 10 6.32 13.54 21.36
CA LEU A 10 6.89 14.03 22.61
C LEU A 10 8.34 14.51 22.50
N LEU A 11 9.06 14.08 21.46
CA LEU A 11 10.41 14.59 21.15
C LEU A 11 10.40 15.91 20.35
N LEU A 12 9.22 16.40 19.94
CA LEU A 12 9.07 17.56 19.04
C LEU A 12 8.60 18.85 19.73
N CYS A 13 8.45 18.87 21.06
CA CYS A 13 7.89 20.02 21.78
C CYS A 13 8.92 20.91 22.52
N SER A 14 10.22 20.61 22.44
CA SER A 14 11.27 21.43 23.06
C SER A 14 11.82 22.46 22.06
N PRO A 15 12.08 23.72 22.46
CA PRO A 15 12.73 24.70 21.60
C PRO A 15 14.15 24.24 21.23
N PRO A 16 14.64 24.54 20.02
CA PRO A 16 15.97 24.14 19.59
C PRO A 16 17.04 24.81 20.46
N HIS A 17 17.78 24.01 21.23
CA HIS A 17 19.02 24.45 21.87
C HIS A 17 20.16 24.47 20.84
N ALA A 18 21.27 25.14 21.17
CA ALA A 18 22.45 25.16 20.32
C ALA A 18 22.86 23.73 19.92
N THR A 19 23.15 23.53 18.63
CA THR A 19 23.41 22.23 18.03
C THR A 19 24.78 21.70 18.44
N GLU A 20 24.88 21.09 19.61
CA GLU A 20 26.01 20.23 19.92
C GLU A 20 25.90 18.95 19.08
N THR A 21 27.01 18.56 18.45
CA THR A 21 27.05 17.28 17.72
C THR A 21 26.88 16.16 18.74
N PRO A 22 25.92 15.23 18.56
CA PRO A 22 25.72 14.14 19.51
C PRO A 22 27.03 13.34 19.65
N PRO A 23 27.37 12.85 20.86
CA PRO A 23 28.60 12.09 21.05
C PRO A 23 28.59 10.83 20.21
N GLU A 24 29.78 10.39 19.80
CA GLU A 24 29.92 9.12 19.11
C GLU A 24 29.48 7.95 20.01
N PRO A 25 28.80 6.93 19.45
CA PRO A 25 28.44 5.74 20.22
C PRO A 25 29.69 4.96 20.66
N PRO A 26 29.65 4.32 21.84
CA PRO A 26 30.74 3.47 22.33
C PRO A 26 31.11 2.36 21.34
N ILE A 27 32.33 1.84 21.45
CA ILE A 27 32.83 0.80 20.53
C ILE A 27 31.93 -0.44 20.53
N GLU A 28 31.37 -0.82 21.67
CA GLU A 28 30.52 -1.99 21.82
C GLU A 28 29.22 -1.86 21.04
N LEU A 29 28.59 -0.68 21.07
CA LEU A 29 27.41 -0.42 20.26
C LEU A 29 27.75 -0.34 18.77
N ARG A 30 28.92 0.22 18.41
CA ARG A 30 29.37 0.24 17.01
C ARG A 30 29.63 -1.17 16.47
N LEU A 31 30.21 -2.06 17.26
CA LEU A 31 30.41 -3.46 16.89
C LEU A 31 29.06 -4.17 16.70
N ALA A 32 28.08 -3.92 17.57
CA ALA A 32 26.71 -4.43 17.39
C ALA A 32 26.04 -3.87 16.13
N GLN A 33 26.26 -2.58 15.82
CA GLN A 33 25.79 -1.95 14.59
C GLN A 33 26.46 -2.56 13.35
N GLU A 34 27.76 -2.83 13.40
CA GLU A 34 28.55 -3.43 12.32
C GLU A 34 28.10 -4.86 12.03
N ALA A 35 27.86 -5.67 13.06
CA ALA A 35 27.35 -7.04 12.95
C ALA A 35 25.99 -7.14 12.23
N ARG A 36 25.26 -6.02 12.18
CA ARG A 36 23.96 -5.85 11.52
C ARG A 36 24.02 -4.94 10.29
N SER A 37 25.21 -4.49 9.93
CA SER A 37 25.38 -3.52 8.86
C SER A 37 25.12 -4.14 7.49
N ARG A 38 24.92 -3.27 6.51
CA ARG A 38 24.81 -3.66 5.10
C ARG A 38 26.09 -4.31 4.56
N LEU A 39 27.23 -4.14 5.23
CA LEU A 39 28.50 -4.76 4.84
C LEU A 39 28.52 -6.25 5.17
N VAL A 40 27.95 -6.62 6.33
CA VAL A 40 27.85 -8.01 6.78
C VAL A 40 26.65 -8.71 6.16
N MET A 41 25.50 -8.03 6.06
CA MET A 41 24.26 -8.57 5.47
C MET A 41 23.91 -7.80 4.19
N GLN A 42 24.68 -8.09 3.13
CA GLN A 42 24.54 -7.44 1.83
C GLN A 42 23.25 -7.86 1.14
N THR A 43 22.96 -9.16 1.16
CA THR A 43 21.70 -9.71 0.65
C THR A 43 21.08 -10.64 1.67
N ALA A 44 19.75 -10.71 1.68
CA ALA A 44 19.03 -11.59 2.59
C ALA A 44 17.65 -11.98 2.05
N ARG A 45 17.17 -13.13 2.51
CA ARG A 45 15.78 -13.58 2.37
C ARG A 45 15.30 -14.09 3.72
N ILE A 46 14.23 -13.50 4.24
CA ILE A 46 13.70 -13.79 5.58
C ILE A 46 12.20 -14.04 5.46
N ALA A 47 11.74 -15.20 5.92
CA ALA A 47 10.31 -15.47 6.12
C ALA A 47 10.01 -15.34 7.61
N TYR A 48 8.97 -14.59 7.94
CA TYR A 48 8.61 -14.32 9.32
C TYR A 48 7.12 -14.11 9.49
N SER A 49 6.68 -14.10 10.75
CA SER A 49 5.34 -13.68 11.13
C SER A 49 5.39 -12.66 12.26
N THR A 50 4.37 -11.82 12.33
CA THR A 50 4.13 -10.96 13.49
C THR A 50 2.81 -11.35 14.11
N SER A 51 2.76 -11.50 15.42
CA SER A 51 1.51 -11.55 16.17
C SER A 51 1.38 -10.32 17.05
N SER A 52 0.16 -9.80 17.17
CA SER A 52 -0.17 -8.76 18.13
C SER A 52 -1.17 -9.30 19.15
N ALA A 53 -1.04 -8.90 20.41
CA ALA A 53 -1.93 -9.36 21.48
C ALA A 53 -3.39 -8.86 21.34
N GLY A 54 -3.68 -8.05 20.32
CA GLY A 54 -4.91 -7.28 20.22
C GLY A 54 -4.88 -6.06 21.17
N SER A 55 -5.66 -5.04 20.86
CA SER A 55 -5.90 -3.92 21.79
C SER A 55 -7.38 -3.57 21.77
N GLY A 56 -8.03 -3.63 22.94
CA GLY A 56 -9.47 -3.39 23.05
C GLY A 56 -10.28 -4.48 22.33
N GLU A 57 -11.11 -4.07 21.37
CA GLU A 57 -11.99 -4.96 20.59
C GLU A 57 -11.28 -5.71 19.46
N GLN A 58 -10.03 -5.35 19.12
CA GLN A 58 -9.29 -6.07 18.09
C GLN A 58 -8.82 -7.42 18.62
N SER A 59 -9.28 -8.49 17.98
CA SER A 59 -8.78 -9.84 18.24
C SER A 59 -7.28 -9.93 17.96
N PRO A 60 -6.54 -10.79 18.68
CA PRO A 60 -5.18 -11.14 18.31
C PRO A 60 -5.12 -11.49 16.84
N SER A 61 -4.12 -10.96 16.14
CA SER A 61 -3.93 -11.21 14.72
C SER A 61 -2.51 -11.66 14.47
N ARG A 62 -2.35 -12.65 13.58
CA ARG A 62 -1.07 -13.08 13.05
C ARG A 62 -1.00 -12.69 11.58
N ARG A 63 0.14 -12.16 11.17
CA ARG A 63 0.45 -11.76 9.79
C ARG A 63 1.73 -12.46 9.35
N PHE A 64 1.77 -12.89 8.10
CA PHE A 64 2.91 -13.58 7.50
C PHE A 64 3.56 -12.71 6.44
N TYR A 65 4.89 -12.77 6.39
CA TYR A 65 5.68 -11.91 5.52
C TYR A 65 6.87 -12.66 4.93
N GLU A 66 7.26 -12.22 3.73
CA GLU A 66 8.62 -12.40 3.24
C GLU A 66 9.32 -11.04 3.17
N TRP A 67 10.60 -11.03 3.48
CA TRP A 67 11.45 -9.85 3.37
C TRP A 67 12.73 -10.20 2.66
N ARG A 68 13.17 -9.29 1.79
CA ARG A 68 14.39 -9.45 1.01
C ARG A 68 15.14 -8.14 1.01
N CYS A 69 16.47 -8.20 0.98
CA CYS A 69 17.28 -7.03 0.68
C CYS A 69 18.39 -7.34 -0.30
N ALA A 70 18.82 -6.30 -1.01
CA ALA A 70 20.07 -6.26 -1.75
C ALA A 70 20.66 -4.85 -1.62
N GLY A 71 21.73 -4.72 -0.83
CA GLY A 71 22.29 -3.41 -0.48
C GLY A 71 21.30 -2.55 0.32
N GLY A 72 20.90 -1.41 -0.26
CA GLY A 72 19.91 -0.49 0.32
C GLY A 72 18.46 -0.85 -0.02
N ASP A 73 18.25 -1.68 -1.03
CA ASP A 73 16.92 -1.98 -1.56
C ASP A 73 16.25 -3.03 -0.69
N ILE A 74 14.94 -2.88 -0.47
CA ILE A 74 14.15 -3.76 0.38
C ILE A 74 12.88 -4.17 -0.33
N ILE A 75 12.59 -5.46 -0.35
CA ILE A 75 11.25 -5.98 -0.69
C ILE A 75 10.58 -6.54 0.55
N VAL A 76 9.31 -6.20 0.73
CA VAL A 76 8.41 -6.85 1.71
C VAL A 76 7.20 -7.40 0.97
N VAL A 77 6.89 -8.66 1.18
CA VAL A 77 5.67 -9.30 0.70
C VAL A 77 4.78 -9.57 1.92
N ASP A 78 3.68 -8.84 2.04
CA ASP A 78 2.62 -9.13 3.02
C ASP A 78 1.74 -10.23 2.43
N LEU A 79 1.82 -11.40 3.05
CA LEU A 79 1.08 -12.60 2.65
C LEU A 79 -0.31 -12.68 3.32
N GLY A 80 -0.63 -11.74 4.21
CA GLY A 80 -1.87 -11.76 4.98
C GLY A 80 -1.80 -12.65 6.22
N ASP A 81 -2.95 -13.13 6.66
CA ASP A 81 -3.05 -14.08 7.77
C ASP A 81 -2.87 -15.54 7.32
N GLU A 82 -3.18 -16.51 8.19
CA GLU A 82 -3.06 -17.94 7.91
C GLU A 82 -3.93 -18.43 6.73
N HIS A 83 -4.88 -17.62 6.27
CA HIS A 83 -5.73 -17.89 5.12
C HIS A 83 -5.36 -17.06 3.89
N GLY A 84 -4.26 -16.30 3.94
CA GLY A 84 -3.84 -15.40 2.87
C GLY A 84 -4.66 -14.11 2.81
N VAL A 85 -5.43 -13.79 3.85
CA VAL A 85 -6.33 -12.63 3.83
C VAL A 85 -5.60 -11.40 4.34
N LEU A 86 -5.46 -10.39 3.48
CA LEU A 86 -4.81 -9.12 3.84
C LEU A 86 -5.66 -8.23 4.74
N ASP A 87 -6.97 -8.22 4.58
CA ASP A 87 -7.86 -7.37 5.36
C ASP A 87 -9.15 -8.11 5.65
N ARG A 88 -9.57 -8.07 6.91
CA ARG A 88 -10.86 -8.59 7.36
C ARG A 88 -11.73 -7.44 7.81
N ARG A 89 -13.03 -7.55 7.53
CA ARG A 89 -14.04 -6.65 8.09
C ARG A 89 -14.25 -6.98 9.57
N ALA A 90 -15.04 -6.16 10.27
CA ALA A 90 -15.35 -6.37 11.68
C ALA A 90 -16.05 -7.71 11.97
N ASP A 91 -16.73 -8.31 10.98
CA ASP A 91 -17.35 -9.63 11.06
C ASP A 91 -16.37 -10.81 10.86
N GLY A 92 -15.08 -10.51 10.68
CA GLY A 92 -14.03 -11.50 10.43
C GLY A 92 -13.98 -12.01 8.99
N GLN A 93 -14.89 -11.61 8.10
CA GLN A 93 -14.85 -12.02 6.70
C GLN A 93 -13.80 -11.22 5.91
N PRO A 94 -13.21 -11.79 4.85
CA PRO A 94 -12.32 -11.06 3.96
C PRO A 94 -12.99 -9.79 3.41
N ASP A 95 -12.28 -8.68 3.43
CA ASP A 95 -12.76 -7.42 2.87
C ASP A 95 -12.68 -7.45 1.33
N ARG A 96 -13.75 -7.95 0.70
CA ARG A 96 -13.89 -8.02 -0.75
C ARG A 96 -14.13 -6.66 -1.42
N THR A 97 -14.28 -5.58 -0.65
CA THR A 97 -14.42 -4.24 -1.26
C THR A 97 -13.11 -3.73 -1.83
N ARG A 98 -11.98 -4.30 -1.40
CA ARG A 98 -10.68 -4.08 -2.03
C ARG A 98 -10.58 -4.94 -3.29
N THR A 99 -10.27 -4.31 -4.42
CA THR A 99 -10.31 -4.90 -5.76
C THR A 99 -9.34 -6.08 -5.96
N TYR A 100 -8.39 -6.30 -5.05
CA TYR A 100 -7.32 -7.29 -5.19
C TYR A 100 -7.21 -8.17 -3.94
N ALA A 101 -7.29 -9.48 -4.15
CA ALA A 101 -7.45 -10.48 -3.09
C ALA A 101 -6.19 -11.32 -2.80
N GLY A 102 -5.01 -10.88 -3.24
CA GLY A 102 -3.76 -11.63 -3.05
C GLY A 102 -2.69 -10.85 -2.29
N ALA A 103 -1.46 -11.35 -2.31
CA ALA A 103 -0.35 -10.77 -1.56
C ALA A 103 -0.07 -9.31 -1.97
N ARG A 104 0.49 -8.53 -1.05
CA ARG A 104 0.92 -7.16 -1.32
C ARG A 104 2.42 -7.08 -1.30
N HIS A 105 2.99 -6.68 -2.43
CA HIS A 105 4.42 -6.55 -2.63
C HIS A 105 4.82 -5.08 -2.51
N LEU A 106 5.85 -4.81 -1.73
CA LEU A 106 6.41 -3.49 -1.47
C LEU A 106 7.89 -3.54 -1.86
N LEU A 107 8.36 -2.60 -2.69
CA LEU A 107 9.78 -2.40 -2.99
C LEU A 107 10.15 -0.97 -2.58
N TYR A 108 11.10 -0.83 -1.67
CA TYR A 108 11.73 0.45 -1.36
C TYR A 108 13.09 0.52 -2.04
N LYS A 109 13.26 1.51 -2.93
CA LYS A 109 14.44 1.73 -3.76
C LYS A 109 14.55 3.22 -4.07
N ASP A 110 15.76 3.79 -3.96
CA ASP A 110 16.05 5.18 -4.33
C ASP A 110 15.08 6.22 -3.74
N ASP A 111 14.69 6.03 -2.47
CA ASP A 111 13.71 6.85 -1.74
C ASP A 111 12.29 6.88 -2.36
N GLU A 112 11.99 5.87 -3.17
CA GLU A 112 10.66 5.58 -3.67
C GLU A 112 10.16 4.25 -3.10
N LEU A 113 8.88 4.22 -2.72
CA LEU A 113 8.18 3.03 -2.30
C LEU A 113 7.16 2.62 -3.36
N TRP A 114 7.41 1.48 -3.98
CA TRP A 114 6.57 0.86 -4.99
C TRP A 114 5.68 -0.18 -4.31
N MET A 115 4.36 -0.06 -4.47
CA MET A 115 3.38 -0.94 -3.84
C MET A 115 2.49 -1.58 -4.91
N LYS A 116 2.61 -2.89 -5.07
CA LYS A 116 1.84 -3.68 -6.03
C LYS A 116 1.04 -4.76 -5.32
N ALA A 117 -0.28 -4.72 -5.48
CA ALA A 117 -1.13 -5.82 -5.08
C ALA A 117 -1.07 -6.93 -6.13
N GLU A 118 -1.19 -8.17 -5.68
CA GLU A 118 -1.24 -9.32 -6.57
C GLU A 118 -2.48 -9.23 -7.49
N GLY A 119 -2.26 -9.44 -8.79
CA GLY A 119 -3.30 -9.30 -9.81
C GLY A 119 -3.73 -7.86 -10.13
N ALA A 120 -3.06 -6.84 -9.56
CA ALA A 120 -3.26 -5.47 -10.00
C ALA A 120 -2.49 -5.20 -11.31
N PRO A 121 -3.12 -4.57 -12.32
CA PRO A 121 -2.44 -4.11 -13.54
C PRO A 121 -1.67 -2.80 -13.32
N ALA A 122 -1.70 -2.27 -12.10
CA ALA A 122 -1.11 -1.00 -11.69
C ALA A 122 -0.24 -1.20 -10.44
N VAL A 123 0.71 -0.30 -10.27
CA VAL A 123 1.55 -0.15 -9.07
C VAL A 123 1.48 1.29 -8.61
N ASN A 124 1.31 1.47 -7.30
CA ASN A 124 1.34 2.77 -6.68
C ASN A 124 2.77 3.09 -6.26
N VAL A 125 3.26 4.28 -6.61
CA VAL A 125 4.57 4.76 -6.20
C VAL A 125 4.40 5.93 -5.25
N PHE A 126 5.05 5.85 -4.10
CA PHE A 126 5.12 6.90 -3.10
C PHE A 126 6.54 7.43 -3.05
N THR A 127 6.71 8.73 -2.87
CA THR A 127 8.02 9.37 -2.78
C THR A 127 8.29 9.89 -1.37
N GLY A 128 9.57 9.88 -1.00
CA GLY A 128 10.04 10.23 0.33
C GLY A 128 9.88 9.10 1.35
N ASP A 129 10.12 9.44 2.62
CA ASP A 129 10.13 8.49 3.74
C ASP A 129 8.73 8.03 4.18
N LYS A 130 8.06 7.26 3.30
CA LYS A 130 6.79 6.57 3.61
C LYS A 130 6.98 5.08 3.88
N ALA A 131 8.20 4.57 3.70
CA ALA A 131 8.54 3.16 3.90
C ALA A 131 8.09 2.67 5.29
N ALA A 132 8.49 3.39 6.34
CA ALA A 132 8.16 3.02 7.71
C ALA A 132 6.63 3.02 7.99
N ALA A 133 5.91 4.00 7.44
CA ALA A 133 4.46 4.13 7.61
C ALA A 133 3.69 2.97 6.97
N LEU A 134 4.22 2.42 5.87
CA LEU A 134 3.65 1.28 5.15
C LEU A 134 4.28 -0.06 5.56
N GLY A 135 5.02 -0.09 6.66
CA GLY A 135 5.55 -1.32 7.25
C GLY A 135 6.80 -1.87 6.57
N VAL A 136 7.40 -1.14 5.63
CA VAL A 136 8.70 -1.50 5.06
C VAL A 136 9.79 -1.08 6.02
N ARG A 137 10.46 -2.08 6.60
CA ARG A 137 11.48 -1.90 7.64
C ARG A 137 12.70 -2.70 7.29
N ASP A 138 13.88 -2.21 7.65
CA ASP A 138 15.11 -2.96 7.49
C ASP A 138 15.27 -3.98 8.61
N LEU A 139 14.98 -5.25 8.33
CA LEU A 139 15.06 -6.31 9.34
C LEU A 139 16.48 -6.56 9.85
N ARG A 140 17.51 -6.10 9.15
CA ARG A 140 18.89 -6.15 9.66
C ARG A 140 19.03 -5.35 10.95
N ARG A 141 18.20 -4.32 11.15
CA ARG A 141 18.19 -3.47 12.35
C ARG A 141 17.43 -4.08 13.54
N LEU A 142 16.88 -5.28 13.41
CA LEU A 142 16.30 -5.97 14.57
C LEU A 142 17.34 -6.13 15.68
N GLY A 143 17.03 -5.61 16.87
CA GLY A 143 17.96 -5.56 18.00
C GLY A 143 18.65 -4.21 18.17
N LEU A 144 18.80 -3.40 17.13
CA LEU A 144 19.44 -2.09 17.24
C LEU A 144 18.45 -0.97 17.52
N ASP A 145 17.25 -1.06 16.95
CA ASP A 145 16.22 -0.07 17.20
C ASP A 145 15.56 -0.36 18.57
N ALA A 146 15.49 0.66 19.42
CA ALA A 146 15.18 0.55 20.85
C ALA A 146 13.78 -0.03 21.17
N VAL A 147 12.90 -0.10 20.18
CA VAL A 147 11.61 -0.83 20.12
C VAL A 147 11.38 -1.13 18.63
N TYR A 148 10.39 -1.96 18.29
CA TYR A 148 9.79 -2.05 16.95
C TYR A 148 9.18 -0.71 16.45
N LEU A 149 9.77 0.45 16.72
CA LEU A 149 9.32 1.74 16.20
C LEU A 149 10.16 2.23 15.02
N GLY A 150 11.20 1.47 14.62
CA GLY A 150 11.88 1.66 13.34
C GLY A 150 12.63 3.00 13.21
N HIS A 151 12.98 3.62 14.34
CA HIS A 151 13.77 4.84 14.34
C HIS A 151 15.10 4.57 15.03
N ASP A 152 16.17 4.99 14.35
CA ASP A 152 17.50 5.07 14.94
C ASP A 152 17.47 6.05 16.11
N VAL A 153 17.94 5.62 17.28
CA VAL A 153 17.99 6.48 18.49
C VAL A 153 18.83 7.73 18.21
N GLN A 154 19.91 7.61 17.44
CA GLN A 154 20.77 8.76 17.13
C GLN A 154 20.06 9.77 16.25
N GLU A 155 19.36 9.32 15.21
CA GLU A 155 18.57 10.22 14.35
C GLU A 155 17.39 10.82 15.11
N ALA A 156 16.74 10.06 16.00
CA ALA A 156 15.66 10.56 16.84
C ALA A 156 16.16 11.64 17.81
N VAL A 157 17.28 11.40 18.49
CA VAL A 157 17.93 12.36 19.40
C VAL A 157 18.39 13.60 18.64
N LYS A 158 19.03 13.43 17.49
CA LYS A 158 19.49 14.53 16.64
C LYS A 158 18.33 15.38 16.15
N ARG A 159 17.23 14.76 15.70
CA ARG A 159 16.00 15.45 15.29
C ARG A 159 15.35 16.21 16.44
N ALA A 160 15.37 15.63 17.63
CA ALA A 160 14.82 16.22 18.85
C ALA A 160 15.74 17.27 19.50
N ASN A 161 17.01 17.30 19.09
CA ASN A 161 18.06 18.14 19.66
C ASN A 161 18.14 18.01 21.19
N VAL A 162 18.15 16.78 21.69
CA VAL A 162 18.22 16.45 23.12
C VAL A 162 19.65 16.05 23.49
N PRO A 163 20.19 16.51 24.64
CA PRO A 163 21.48 16.05 25.15
C PRO A 163 21.49 14.53 25.31
N LEU A 164 22.59 13.92 24.89
CA LEU A 164 22.78 12.47 24.91
C LEU A 164 24.14 12.18 25.51
N THR A 165 24.18 11.26 26.46
CA THR A 165 25.42 10.65 26.96
C THR A 165 25.35 9.14 26.85
N TYR A 166 26.50 8.49 26.83
CA TYR A 166 26.59 7.04 26.82
C TYR A 166 27.29 6.51 28.07
N GLU A 167 26.77 5.41 28.61
CA GLU A 167 27.40 4.61 29.65
C GLU A 167 27.55 3.17 29.18
N VAL A 168 28.62 2.50 29.59
CA VAL A 168 28.88 1.10 29.30
C VAL A 168 29.12 0.36 30.61
N ALA A 169 28.41 -0.75 30.80
CA ALA A 169 28.57 -1.66 31.91
C ALA A 169 28.68 -3.10 31.40
N VAL A 170 29.23 -3.99 32.22
CA VAL A 170 29.28 -5.43 31.93
C VAL A 170 28.64 -6.18 33.09
N GLU A 171 27.61 -6.96 32.80
CA GLU A 171 26.86 -7.75 33.77
C GLU A 171 26.81 -9.20 33.33
N THR A 172 27.40 -10.10 34.11
CA THR A 172 27.35 -11.55 33.85
C THR A 172 27.80 -11.94 32.43
N GLY A 173 28.79 -11.23 31.87
CA GLY A 173 29.31 -11.48 30.52
C GLY A 173 28.53 -10.77 29.39
N VAL A 174 27.43 -10.10 29.71
CA VAL A 174 26.66 -9.27 28.77
C VAL A 174 27.10 -7.83 28.89
N THR A 175 27.39 -7.18 27.76
CA THR A 175 27.68 -5.74 27.72
C THR A 175 26.38 -4.96 27.66
N ILE A 176 26.20 -4.00 28.56
CA ILE A 176 25.05 -3.10 28.58
C ILE A 176 25.51 -1.72 28.16
N VAL A 177 25.03 -1.25 27.01
CA VAL A 177 25.24 0.14 26.57
C VAL A 177 23.97 0.92 26.87
N SER A 178 24.09 2.05 27.55
CA SER A 178 22.97 2.94 27.87
C SER A 178 23.15 4.29 27.18
N ALA A 179 22.18 4.69 26.35
CA ALA A 179 22.01 6.05 25.84
C ALA A 179 21.10 6.83 26.78
N ILE A 180 21.62 7.84 27.46
CA ILE A 180 20.92 8.59 28.51
C ILE A 180 20.56 9.98 28.00
N THR A 181 19.31 10.37 28.24
CA THR A 181 18.77 11.70 27.94
C THR A 181 18.04 12.26 29.16
N ASP A 182 17.58 13.50 29.07
CA ASP A 182 16.80 14.12 30.15
C ASP A 182 15.42 13.47 30.39
N ASP A 183 14.87 12.71 29.45
CA ASP A 183 13.55 12.07 29.59
C ASP A 183 13.64 10.59 30.00
N GLY A 184 14.85 10.00 29.92
CA GLY A 184 15.03 8.59 30.22
C GLY A 184 16.31 8.02 29.65
N ARG A 185 16.31 6.72 29.38
CA ARG A 185 17.42 6.03 28.74
C ARG A 185 16.98 4.90 27.83
N VAL A 186 17.81 4.60 26.85
CA VAL A 186 17.74 3.41 26.02
C VAL A 186 18.89 2.48 26.41
N GLU A 187 18.60 1.20 26.65
CA GLU A 187 19.59 0.18 26.95
C GLU A 187 19.68 -0.84 25.82
N TRP A 188 20.90 -1.23 25.43
CA TRP A 188 21.20 -2.38 24.58
C TRP A 188 22.00 -3.39 25.39
N HIS A 189 21.47 -4.60 25.53
CA HIS A 189 22.14 -5.74 26.12
C HIS A 189 22.75 -6.56 24.98
N ILE A 190 24.06 -6.43 24.82
CA ILE A 190 24.86 -6.98 23.75
C ILE A 190 25.61 -8.20 24.27
N ASP A 191 25.51 -9.32 23.54
CA ASP A 191 26.17 -10.57 23.85
C ASP A 191 27.45 -10.69 23.00
N PRO A 192 28.66 -10.45 23.57
CA PRO A 192 29.90 -10.49 22.80
C PRO A 192 30.25 -11.89 22.28
N GLU A 193 29.74 -12.96 22.92
CA GLU A 193 29.95 -14.34 22.50
C GLU A 193 29.10 -14.71 21.26
N LYS A 194 28.15 -13.85 20.89
CA LYS A 194 27.27 -14.01 19.73
C LYS A 194 27.49 -12.94 18.68
N ASP A 195 28.75 -12.69 18.34
CA ASP A 195 29.18 -11.69 17.37
C ASP A 195 28.61 -10.30 17.68
N TRP A 196 28.63 -9.91 18.96
CA TRP A 196 28.09 -8.63 19.43
C TRP A 196 26.61 -8.42 19.10
N SER A 197 25.83 -9.50 19.04
CA SER A 197 24.39 -9.43 18.80
C SER A 197 23.63 -8.87 20.00
N VAL A 198 22.62 -8.04 19.74
CA VAL A 198 21.74 -7.52 20.79
C VAL A 198 20.72 -8.58 21.21
N ALA A 199 20.77 -8.99 22.48
CA ALA A 199 19.85 -9.94 23.08
C ALA A 199 18.63 -9.26 23.72
N ARG A 200 18.73 -7.97 24.07
CA ARG A 200 17.61 -7.18 24.62
C ARG A 200 17.80 -5.68 24.37
N THR A 201 16.70 -5.01 24.04
CA THR A 201 16.62 -3.54 24.04
C THR A 201 15.59 -3.08 25.05
N ALA A 202 15.82 -1.95 25.71
CA ALA A 202 14.83 -1.35 26.60
C ALA A 202 14.81 0.18 26.46
N ILE A 203 13.62 0.75 26.54
CA ILE A 203 13.40 2.19 26.75
C ILE A 203 12.81 2.35 28.14
N ILE A 204 13.46 3.15 28.98
CA ILE A 204 13.05 3.43 30.36
C ILE A 204 12.88 4.94 30.49
N ARG A 205 11.65 5.41 30.72
CA ARG A 205 11.36 6.83 30.94
C ARG A 205 11.41 7.19 32.42
N LYS A 206 11.68 8.46 32.73
CA LYS A 206 11.59 8.99 34.11
C LYS A 206 10.19 8.83 34.72
N SER A 207 9.15 8.80 33.89
CA SER A 207 7.78 8.54 34.33
C SER A 207 7.52 7.10 34.81
N GLY A 208 8.50 6.20 34.68
CA GLY A 208 8.36 4.78 34.97
C GLY A 208 7.79 3.96 33.82
N ALA A 209 7.33 4.60 32.73
CA ALA A 209 6.93 3.90 31.51
C ALA A 209 8.14 3.16 30.91
N ARG A 210 7.91 1.90 30.55
CA ARG A 210 8.97 1.01 30.03
C ARG A 210 8.49 0.26 28.81
N ALA A 211 9.31 0.22 27.78
CA ALA A 211 9.16 -0.70 26.66
C ALA A 211 10.43 -1.54 26.56
N GLU A 212 10.31 -2.80 26.18
CA GLU A 212 11.44 -3.70 26.08
C GLU A 212 11.22 -4.69 24.96
N THR A 213 12.26 -5.01 24.20
CA THR A 213 12.22 -6.15 23.28
C THR A 213 13.28 -7.16 23.68
N ARG A 214 12.86 -8.42 23.83
CA ARG A 214 13.76 -9.55 24.12
C ARG A 214 13.95 -10.37 22.87
N TYR A 215 15.18 -10.74 22.57
CA TYR A 215 15.54 -11.49 21.39
C TYR A 215 16.04 -12.88 21.76
N GLU A 216 15.40 -13.91 21.20
CA GLU A 216 15.93 -15.26 21.14
C GLU A 216 16.82 -15.35 19.90
N LEU A 217 18.13 -15.41 20.10
CA LEU A 217 19.11 -15.42 19.01
C LEU A 217 19.39 -16.86 18.54
N ALA A 218 19.53 -17.06 17.24
CA ALA A 218 19.96 -18.31 16.63
C ALA A 218 20.95 -18.04 15.49
N GLN A 219 21.74 -19.05 15.11
CA GLN A 219 22.61 -18.94 13.93
C GLN A 219 21.86 -19.31 12.65
N PHE A 220 22.03 -18.48 11.63
CA PHE A 220 21.56 -18.69 10.26
C PHE A 220 22.72 -18.37 9.32
N ASP A 221 23.15 -19.33 8.50
CA ASP A 221 24.28 -19.16 7.57
C ASP A 221 25.55 -18.62 8.24
N GLY A 222 25.83 -19.07 9.47
CA GLY A 222 26.99 -18.64 10.26
C GLY A 222 26.85 -17.28 10.93
N LEU A 223 25.72 -16.58 10.77
CA LEU A 223 25.45 -15.30 11.42
C LEU A 223 24.44 -15.47 12.55
N TRP A 224 24.71 -14.88 13.72
CA TRP A 224 23.70 -14.76 14.76
C TRP A 224 22.60 -13.78 14.34
N PHE A 225 21.33 -14.18 14.40
CA PHE A 225 20.18 -13.35 14.07
C PHE A 225 19.00 -13.65 15.02
N PRO A 226 18.11 -12.68 15.29
CA PRO A 226 16.89 -12.95 16.06
C PRO A 226 16.00 -14.01 15.39
N ARG A 227 15.80 -15.15 16.06
CA ARG A 227 14.78 -16.14 15.69
C ARG A 227 13.41 -15.70 16.17
N ARG A 228 13.33 -15.20 17.40
CA ARG A 228 12.11 -14.63 17.97
C ARG A 228 12.43 -13.30 18.64
N ALA A 229 11.53 -12.34 18.49
CA ALA A 229 11.56 -11.09 19.25
C ALA A 229 10.19 -10.87 19.92
N THR A 230 10.18 -10.66 21.23
CA THR A 230 8.96 -10.34 21.97
C THR A 230 9.07 -8.93 22.53
N THR A 231 8.16 -8.05 22.10
CA THR A 231 8.07 -6.69 22.61
C THR A 231 7.08 -6.64 23.76
N PHE A 232 7.54 -6.10 24.87
CA PHE A 232 6.79 -5.86 26.09
C PHE A 232 6.59 -4.36 26.29
N ARG A 233 5.47 -4.00 26.93
CA ARG A 233 5.19 -2.63 27.35
C ARG A 233 4.64 -2.62 28.77
N SER A 234 5.02 -1.60 29.52
CA SER A 234 4.45 -1.23 30.81
C SER A 234 3.93 0.20 30.69
N LEU A 235 2.67 0.39 31.07
CA LEU A 235 2.07 1.70 31.23
C LEU A 235 2.16 2.07 32.72
N ASP A 236 2.56 3.31 33.01
CA ASP A 236 2.55 3.90 34.35
C ASP A 236 3.26 3.07 35.43
N GLY A 237 4.37 2.41 35.07
CA GLY A 237 5.17 1.59 35.98
C GLY A 237 4.53 0.24 36.35
N GLY A 238 3.44 -0.16 35.69
CA GLY A 238 2.82 -1.48 35.86
C GLY A 238 3.69 -2.64 35.37
N PRO A 239 3.19 -3.89 35.44
CA PRO A 239 3.91 -5.04 34.92
C PRO A 239 4.12 -4.94 33.40
N LEU A 240 5.25 -5.47 32.91
CA LEU A 240 5.51 -5.61 31.49
C LEU A 240 4.57 -6.67 30.89
N THR A 241 3.75 -6.28 29.91
CA THR A 241 2.89 -7.20 29.16
C THR A 241 3.36 -7.32 27.71
N PRO A 242 3.32 -8.53 27.12
CA PRO A 242 3.68 -8.71 25.72
C PRO A 242 2.62 -8.03 24.84
N VAL A 243 3.07 -7.20 23.91
CA VAL A 243 2.19 -6.49 22.97
C VAL A 243 2.33 -6.99 21.54
N MET A 244 3.49 -7.58 21.23
CA MET A 244 3.81 -8.05 19.89
C MET A 244 4.90 -9.12 19.95
N GLU A 245 4.79 -10.10 19.07
CA GLU A 245 5.82 -11.09 18.83
C GLU A 245 6.18 -11.10 17.34
N TYR A 246 7.45 -11.30 17.08
CA TYR A 246 8.04 -11.47 15.77
C TYR A 246 8.74 -12.82 15.75
N ASP A 247 8.42 -13.67 14.77
CA ASP A 247 8.88 -15.06 14.71
C ASP A 247 9.44 -15.34 13.31
N VAL A 248 10.76 -15.52 13.23
CA VAL A 248 11.51 -15.85 12.00
C VAL A 248 11.48 -17.35 11.81
N THR A 249 10.81 -17.79 10.75
CA THR A 249 10.71 -19.20 10.40
C THR A 249 11.88 -19.63 9.50
N ARG A 250 12.42 -18.70 8.70
CA ARG A 250 13.57 -18.92 7.82
C ARG A 250 14.34 -17.61 7.63
N ALA A 251 15.67 -17.68 7.67
CA ALA A 251 16.54 -16.58 7.29
C ALA A 251 17.74 -17.13 6.51
N GLU A 252 18.10 -16.44 5.44
CA GLU A 252 19.23 -16.74 4.56
C GLU A 252 19.99 -15.45 4.30
N PHE A 253 21.32 -15.51 4.33
CA PHE A 253 22.19 -14.35 4.19
C PHE A 253 23.27 -14.60 3.15
N ASN A 254 23.50 -13.60 2.29
CA ASN A 254 24.61 -13.57 1.32
C ASN A 254 24.75 -14.83 0.44
N ARG A 255 23.64 -15.49 0.09
CA ARG A 255 23.67 -16.65 -0.80
C ARG A 255 24.00 -16.21 -2.23
N GLY A 256 24.72 -17.06 -2.97
CA GLY A 256 25.12 -16.75 -4.35
C GLY A 256 23.97 -16.64 -5.35
N ASP A 257 22.79 -17.18 -5.01
CA ASP A 257 21.56 -17.05 -5.79
C ASP A 257 20.68 -15.86 -5.36
N HIS A 258 21.08 -15.11 -4.32
CA HIS A 258 20.43 -13.85 -4.01
C HIS A 258 20.73 -12.82 -5.10
N PRO A 259 19.72 -12.05 -5.56
CA PRO A 259 19.97 -11.00 -6.53
C PRO A 259 20.85 -9.91 -5.90
N ALA A 260 21.79 -9.37 -6.69
CA ALA A 260 22.67 -8.28 -6.24
C ALA A 260 21.95 -6.92 -6.17
N GLU A 261 20.79 -6.81 -6.80
CA GLU A 261 19.95 -5.61 -6.86
C GLU A 261 18.48 -6.06 -6.86
N LEU A 262 17.60 -5.30 -6.21
CA LEU A 262 16.15 -5.51 -6.32
C LEU A 262 15.56 -4.51 -7.32
N ARG A 263 14.61 -5.00 -8.12
CA ARG A 263 14.02 -4.27 -9.24
C ARG A 263 12.48 -4.34 -9.20
N PRO A 264 11.78 -3.44 -9.90
CA PRO A 264 10.32 -3.52 -10.01
C PRO A 264 9.81 -4.90 -10.50
N GLU A 265 10.58 -5.60 -11.34
CA GLU A 265 10.25 -6.94 -11.80
C GLU A 265 10.14 -7.96 -10.66
N ASP A 266 10.91 -7.80 -9.58
CA ASP A 266 10.90 -8.70 -8.41
C ASP A 266 9.61 -8.60 -7.58
N ILE A 267 8.84 -7.52 -7.75
CA ILE A 267 7.48 -7.35 -7.20
C ILE A 267 6.39 -7.56 -8.26
N GLY A 268 6.76 -8.09 -9.43
CA GLY A 268 5.84 -8.42 -10.52
C GLY A 268 5.36 -7.21 -11.32
N VAL A 269 6.14 -6.13 -11.38
CA VAL A 269 5.93 -5.05 -12.36
C VAL A 269 6.48 -5.52 -13.71
N GLU A 270 5.59 -5.71 -14.67
CA GLU A 270 5.95 -6.09 -16.05
C GLU A 270 5.78 -4.92 -17.02
N THR A 271 6.31 -5.05 -18.23
CA THR A 271 6.09 -4.06 -19.31
C THR A 271 4.58 -3.83 -19.53
N GLY A 272 4.14 -2.58 -19.55
CA GLY A 272 2.75 -2.14 -19.67
C GLY A 272 1.99 -1.99 -18.34
N THR A 273 2.61 -2.36 -17.22
CA THR A 273 2.08 -2.05 -15.88
C THR A 273 1.87 -0.54 -15.77
N GLN A 274 0.71 -0.12 -15.28
CA GLN A 274 0.44 1.29 -15.00
C GLN A 274 1.18 1.73 -13.73
N ILE A 275 1.85 2.87 -13.79
CA ILE A 275 2.57 3.47 -12.66
C ILE A 275 1.80 4.71 -12.21
N ASP A 276 1.28 4.68 -10.99
CA ASP A 276 0.52 5.77 -10.40
C ASP A 276 1.32 6.40 -9.24
N TYR A 277 1.81 7.62 -9.41
CA TYR A 277 2.50 8.34 -8.35
C TYR A 277 1.46 8.97 -7.41
N VAL A 278 1.33 8.46 -6.19
CA VAL A 278 0.21 8.80 -5.30
C VAL A 278 0.36 10.19 -4.67
N ASP A 279 1.59 10.66 -4.46
CA ASP A 279 1.88 11.95 -3.80
C ASP A 279 2.37 13.05 -4.72
N LYS A 280 2.60 12.73 -5.99
CA LYS A 280 2.92 13.71 -7.02
C LYS A 280 1.67 13.92 -7.86
N ASN A 281 1.35 15.18 -8.16
CA ASN A 281 0.35 15.50 -9.18
C ASN A 281 0.96 15.25 -10.57
N CYS A 282 1.22 13.98 -10.89
CA CYS A 282 1.82 13.53 -12.14
C CYS A 282 0.81 12.65 -12.86
N PRO A 283 0.64 12.82 -14.19
CA PRO A 283 -0.14 11.87 -14.98
C PRO A 283 0.37 10.44 -14.79
N SER A 284 -0.55 9.47 -14.78
CA SER A 284 -0.19 8.05 -14.79
C SER A 284 0.79 7.75 -15.91
N ARG A 285 1.71 6.82 -15.64
CA ARG A 285 2.75 6.39 -16.58
C ARG A 285 2.63 4.89 -16.88
N LYS A 286 3.46 4.41 -17.79
CA LYS A 286 3.59 2.98 -18.12
C LYS A 286 5.02 2.52 -17.88
N TRP A 287 5.18 1.31 -17.32
CA TRP A 287 6.48 0.65 -17.26
C TRP A 287 6.85 0.13 -18.65
N ASP A 288 8.01 0.51 -19.18
CA ASP A 288 8.49 0.00 -20.47
C ASP A 288 9.44 -1.21 -20.35
N GLY A 289 9.61 -1.74 -19.12
CA GLY A 289 10.58 -2.78 -18.79
C GLY A 289 11.92 -2.25 -18.28
N ARG A 290 12.11 -0.92 -18.25
CA ARG A 290 13.30 -0.26 -17.71
C ARG A 290 12.99 0.98 -16.88
N SER A 291 11.97 1.74 -17.27
CA SER A 291 11.61 3.01 -16.66
C SER A 291 10.12 3.34 -16.83
N ALA A 292 9.64 4.33 -16.08
CA ALA A 292 8.28 4.84 -16.20
C ALA A 292 8.20 5.92 -17.31
N VAL A 293 7.60 5.57 -18.44
CA VAL A 293 7.41 6.43 -19.62
C VAL A 293 6.00 7.00 -19.71
N GLY A 294 5.80 8.03 -20.53
CA GLY A 294 4.47 8.58 -20.80
C GLY A 294 3.53 7.53 -21.42
N VAL A 295 2.22 7.64 -21.17
CA VAL A 295 1.22 6.69 -21.71
C VAL A 295 1.20 6.73 -23.25
N GLU A 296 1.23 7.93 -23.85
CA GLU A 296 1.28 8.11 -25.31
C GLU A 296 2.54 7.49 -25.91
N GLU A 297 3.71 7.85 -25.36
CA GLU A 297 5.01 7.29 -25.77
C GLU A 297 5.01 5.75 -25.71
N TYR A 298 4.47 5.17 -24.63
CA TYR A 298 4.36 3.72 -24.48
C TYR A 298 3.56 3.09 -25.62
N PHE A 299 2.37 3.63 -25.91
CA PHE A 299 1.50 3.08 -26.96
C PHE A 299 2.08 3.29 -28.36
N GLU A 300 2.78 4.39 -28.62
CA GLU A 300 3.49 4.59 -29.89
C GLU A 300 4.60 3.55 -30.07
N ARG A 301 5.43 3.32 -29.05
CA ARG A 301 6.49 2.30 -29.08
C ARG A 301 5.92 0.89 -29.22
N ALA A 302 4.82 0.59 -28.52
CA ALA A 302 4.12 -0.68 -28.65
C ALA A 302 3.52 -0.87 -30.06
N ALA A 303 2.94 0.17 -30.67
CA ALA A 303 2.41 0.14 -32.03
C ALA A 303 3.51 -0.09 -33.09
N ARG A 304 4.73 0.37 -32.84
CA ARG A 304 5.92 0.08 -33.66
C ARG A 304 6.53 -1.32 -33.39
N GLY A 305 6.00 -2.07 -32.43
CA GLY A 305 6.50 -3.39 -32.04
C GLY A 305 7.77 -3.36 -31.19
N GLU A 306 8.16 -2.19 -30.67
CA GLU A 306 9.36 -2.05 -29.81
C GLU A 306 9.12 -2.54 -28.38
N LEU A 307 7.86 -2.56 -27.95
CA LEU A 307 7.44 -3.00 -26.62
C LEU A 307 6.41 -4.11 -26.74
N VAL A 308 6.61 -5.17 -25.95
CA VAL A 308 5.64 -6.26 -25.80
C VAL A 308 5.07 -6.17 -24.39
N GLN A 309 3.75 -6.00 -24.28
CA GLN A 309 3.08 -5.98 -22.99
C GLN A 309 3.27 -7.32 -22.26
N GLY A 310 3.55 -7.28 -20.96
CA GLY A 310 3.72 -8.44 -20.12
C GLY A 310 2.49 -9.34 -20.12
N ALA A 311 2.72 -10.65 -20.02
CA ALA A 311 1.66 -11.65 -20.06
C ALA A 311 0.67 -11.47 -18.90
N ARG A 312 1.16 -11.15 -17.69
CA ARG A 312 0.30 -10.95 -16.52
C ARG A 312 -0.52 -9.68 -16.63
N VAL A 313 0.08 -8.59 -17.12
CA VAL A 313 -0.65 -7.34 -17.38
C VAL A 313 -1.75 -7.57 -18.40
N THR A 314 -1.46 -8.32 -19.46
CA THR A 314 -2.44 -8.65 -20.50
C THR A 314 -3.61 -9.46 -19.95
N TYR A 315 -3.31 -10.49 -19.16
CA TYR A 315 -4.31 -11.31 -18.48
C TYR A 315 -5.17 -10.46 -17.54
N GLU A 316 -4.57 -9.63 -16.69
CA GLU A 316 -5.30 -8.82 -15.71
C GLU A 316 -6.17 -7.74 -16.35
N LEU A 317 -5.68 -7.09 -17.41
CA LEU A 317 -6.51 -6.16 -18.18
C LEU A 317 -7.67 -6.86 -18.87
N ALA A 318 -7.47 -8.07 -19.41
CA ALA A 318 -8.56 -8.86 -19.97
C ALA A 318 -9.58 -9.28 -18.90
N ARG A 319 -9.11 -9.74 -17.72
CA ARG A 319 -9.95 -10.07 -16.57
C ARG A 319 -10.75 -8.86 -16.11
N LEU A 320 -10.10 -7.70 -15.95
CA LEU A 320 -10.78 -6.47 -15.56
C LEU A 320 -11.77 -6.01 -16.62
N ARG A 321 -11.50 -6.17 -17.92
CA ARG A 321 -12.49 -5.91 -18.97
C ARG A 321 -13.68 -6.86 -18.89
N ALA A 322 -13.45 -8.13 -18.57
CA ALA A 322 -14.52 -9.11 -18.37
C ALA A 322 -15.35 -8.81 -17.11
N LEU A 323 -14.72 -8.35 -16.02
CA LEU A 323 -15.41 -7.87 -14.81
C LEU A 323 -16.06 -6.50 -15.00
N SER A 324 -15.50 -5.67 -15.89
CA SER A 324 -16.07 -4.40 -16.39
C SER A 324 -17.11 -4.64 -17.47
N VAL A 325 -17.53 -5.89 -17.71
CA VAL A 325 -18.92 -6.15 -18.08
C VAL A 325 -19.73 -5.67 -16.89
N VAL A 326 -19.94 -4.34 -16.85
CA VAL A 326 -20.92 -3.66 -16.00
C VAL A 326 -22.13 -4.59 -16.03
N PRO A 327 -22.50 -5.21 -14.89
CA PRO A 327 -23.76 -5.93 -14.82
C PRO A 327 -24.80 -5.05 -15.50
N PRO A 328 -25.71 -5.58 -16.33
CA PRO A 328 -26.70 -4.75 -17.02
C PRO A 328 -27.43 -3.79 -16.06
N ASP A 329 -27.41 -4.08 -14.75
CA ASP A 329 -28.05 -3.35 -13.66
C ASP A 329 -27.12 -2.48 -12.80
N ALA A 330 -25.79 -2.49 -13.03
CA ALA A 330 -24.90 -1.60 -12.31
C ALA A 330 -25.12 -0.14 -12.75
N PRO A 331 -25.11 0.82 -11.81
CA PRO A 331 -25.37 2.23 -12.11
C PRO A 331 -24.31 2.73 -13.09
N ILE A 332 -24.74 3.11 -14.29
CA ILE A 332 -23.84 3.76 -15.24
C ILE A 332 -23.55 5.14 -14.69
N TYR A 333 -22.28 5.42 -14.41
CA TYR A 333 -21.84 6.78 -14.15
C TYR A 333 -21.88 7.54 -15.48
N ILE A 334 -22.89 8.40 -15.64
CA ILE A 334 -23.06 9.18 -16.87
C ILE A 334 -22.14 10.38 -16.80
N ASP A 335 -21.17 10.41 -17.71
CA ASP A 335 -20.40 11.62 -17.96
C ASP A 335 -21.23 12.52 -18.86
N TRP A 336 -21.66 13.68 -18.34
CA TRP A 336 -22.51 14.60 -19.09
C TRP A 336 -21.85 15.14 -20.35
N ALA A 337 -20.51 15.13 -20.44
CA ALA A 337 -19.78 15.57 -21.64
C ALA A 337 -19.70 14.47 -22.72
N ALA A 338 -19.88 13.20 -22.34
CA ALA A 338 -19.72 12.04 -23.22
C ALA A 338 -20.95 11.12 -23.24
N PHE A 339 -22.10 11.57 -22.72
CA PHE A 339 -23.27 10.72 -22.51
C PHE A 339 -23.80 10.13 -23.83
N GLU A 340 -23.69 10.86 -24.94
CA GLU A 340 -24.09 10.38 -26.26
C GLU A 340 -23.32 9.13 -26.66
N THR A 341 -21.98 9.21 -26.62
CA THR A 341 -21.08 8.09 -26.90
C THR A 341 -21.28 6.92 -25.93
N GLN A 342 -21.53 7.19 -24.66
CA GLN A 342 -21.81 6.16 -23.65
C GLN A 342 -23.10 5.40 -23.97
N TRP A 343 -24.17 6.10 -24.36
CA TRP A 343 -25.45 5.50 -24.70
C TRP A 343 -25.41 4.72 -26.03
N GLU A 344 -24.64 5.19 -27.02
CA GLU A 344 -24.38 4.43 -28.25
C GLU A 344 -23.61 3.16 -27.98
N THR A 345 -22.58 3.24 -27.13
CA THR A 345 -21.77 2.07 -26.75
C THR A 345 -22.63 1.03 -26.05
N TYR A 346 -23.50 1.47 -25.13
CA TYR A 346 -24.47 0.61 -24.46
C TYR A 346 -25.43 -0.05 -25.47
N THR A 347 -26.04 0.75 -26.36
CA THR A 347 -27.01 0.26 -27.36
C THR A 347 -26.37 -0.73 -28.33
N ARG A 348 -25.14 -0.47 -28.78
CA ARG A 348 -24.38 -1.38 -29.64
C ARG A 348 -24.13 -2.72 -28.97
N ARG A 349 -23.64 -2.70 -27.72
CA ARG A 349 -23.42 -3.92 -26.92
C ARG A 349 -24.72 -4.67 -26.68
N PHE A 350 -25.83 -3.97 -26.49
CA PHE A 350 -27.15 -4.58 -26.33
C PHE A 350 -27.58 -5.33 -27.60
N ILE A 351 -27.41 -4.70 -28.77
CA ILE A 351 -27.67 -5.31 -30.08
C ILE A 351 -26.82 -6.57 -30.28
N GLU A 352 -25.52 -6.49 -29.99
CA GLU A 352 -24.57 -7.60 -30.08
C GLU A 352 -24.92 -8.75 -29.13
N ARG A 353 -25.24 -8.42 -27.86
CA ARG A 353 -25.56 -9.39 -26.80
C ARG A 353 -26.79 -10.22 -27.16
N TYR A 354 -27.87 -9.59 -27.59
CA TYR A 354 -29.12 -10.28 -27.92
C TYR A 354 -29.21 -10.72 -29.38
N ARG A 355 -28.15 -10.46 -30.18
CA ARG A 355 -28.11 -10.73 -31.62
C ARG A 355 -29.39 -10.22 -32.30
N LEU A 356 -29.70 -8.94 -32.07
CA LEU A 356 -30.89 -8.31 -32.61
C LEU A 356 -30.84 -8.32 -34.14
N GLN A 357 -31.97 -8.63 -34.77
CA GLN A 357 -32.13 -8.58 -36.22
C GLN A 357 -32.16 -7.13 -36.72
N ASP A 358 -32.02 -6.92 -38.03
CA ASP A 358 -31.87 -5.58 -38.61
C ASP A 358 -33.01 -4.61 -38.24
N ASP A 359 -34.26 -5.11 -38.19
CA ASP A 359 -35.43 -4.31 -37.79
C ASP A 359 -35.41 -3.94 -36.31
N GLN A 360 -35.06 -4.90 -35.44
CA GLN A 360 -34.89 -4.68 -33.99
C GLN A 360 -33.72 -3.72 -33.71
N ALA A 361 -32.60 -3.88 -34.42
CA ALA A 361 -31.43 -3.02 -34.30
C ALA A 361 -31.73 -1.59 -34.76
N ALA A 362 -32.45 -1.41 -35.88
CA ALA A 362 -32.90 -0.10 -36.33
C ALA A 362 -33.81 0.59 -35.28
N ARG A 363 -34.71 -0.17 -34.65
CA ARG A 363 -35.56 0.34 -33.55
C ARG A 363 -34.74 0.71 -32.31
N ALA A 364 -33.73 -0.08 -31.96
CA ALA A 364 -32.82 0.20 -30.85
C ALA A 364 -32.06 1.51 -31.08
N TRP A 365 -31.50 1.71 -32.27
CA TRP A 365 -30.81 2.95 -32.63
C TRP A 365 -31.76 4.16 -32.65
N ALA A 366 -32.96 4.01 -33.20
CA ALA A 366 -33.96 5.09 -33.17
C ALA A 366 -34.34 5.51 -31.74
N LEU A 367 -34.47 4.53 -30.82
CA LEU A 367 -34.70 4.81 -29.40
C LEU A 367 -33.51 5.52 -28.74
N CYS A 368 -32.28 5.08 -29.03
CA CYS A 368 -31.05 5.70 -28.56
C CYS A 368 -30.98 7.17 -29.00
N ASN A 369 -31.14 7.45 -30.30
CA ASN A 369 -31.09 8.80 -30.85
C ASN A 369 -32.15 9.71 -30.21
N LYS A 370 -33.39 9.20 -30.03
CA LYS A 370 -34.46 9.96 -29.35
C LYS A 370 -34.10 10.28 -27.90
N CYS A 371 -33.47 9.36 -27.19
CA CYS A 371 -32.99 9.61 -25.83
C CYS A 371 -31.85 10.63 -25.85
N GLN A 372 -30.87 10.49 -26.74
CA GLN A 372 -29.75 11.42 -26.91
C GLN A 372 -30.25 12.83 -27.17
N GLU A 373 -31.24 13.04 -28.03
CA GLU A 373 -31.84 14.36 -28.25
C GLU A 373 -32.40 14.98 -26.97
N LEU A 374 -33.06 14.17 -26.11
CA LEU A 374 -33.59 14.64 -24.82
C LEU A 374 -32.46 15.00 -23.85
N GLY A 375 -31.42 14.16 -23.79
CA GLY A 375 -30.23 14.40 -22.98
C GLY A 375 -29.45 15.64 -23.46
N GLY A 376 -29.30 15.80 -24.77
CA GLY A 376 -28.60 16.89 -25.42
C GLY A 376 -29.28 18.23 -25.17
N ARG A 377 -30.62 18.29 -25.26
CA ARG A 377 -31.38 19.48 -24.83
C ARG A 377 -31.16 19.80 -23.36
N TYR A 378 -31.23 18.80 -22.48
CA TYR A 378 -31.00 18.99 -21.04
C TYR A 378 -29.60 19.55 -20.74
N VAL A 379 -28.57 18.97 -21.36
CA VAL A 379 -27.17 19.40 -21.22
C VAL A 379 -26.98 20.79 -21.81
N HIS A 380 -27.55 21.07 -22.99
CA HIS A 380 -27.48 22.38 -23.63
C HIS A 380 -28.04 23.48 -22.71
N ASP A 381 -29.24 23.27 -22.14
CA ASP A 381 -29.89 24.24 -21.25
C ASP A 381 -29.15 24.50 -19.93
N ARG A 382 -28.23 23.60 -19.54
CA ARG A 382 -27.54 23.62 -18.25
C ARG A 382 -26.01 23.60 -18.35
N ARG A 383 -25.47 23.79 -19.56
CA ARG A 383 -24.04 23.68 -19.86
C ARG A 383 -23.19 24.49 -18.89
N ASP A 384 -23.50 25.77 -18.72
CA ASP A 384 -22.73 26.66 -17.86
C ASP A 384 -22.68 26.19 -16.40
N ARG A 385 -23.76 25.58 -15.89
CA ARG A 385 -23.80 25.03 -14.53
C ARG A 385 -22.97 23.77 -14.39
N LEU A 386 -23.03 22.88 -15.38
CA LEU A 386 -22.23 21.65 -15.42
C LEU A 386 -20.73 21.98 -15.52
N GLU A 387 -20.35 22.89 -16.43
CA GLU A 387 -18.96 23.35 -16.59
C GLU A 387 -18.45 24.09 -15.36
N SER A 388 -19.27 24.93 -14.73
CA SER A 388 -18.94 25.59 -13.47
C SER A 388 -18.70 24.56 -12.35
N LEU A 389 -19.54 23.54 -12.26
CA LEU A 389 -19.40 22.49 -11.25
C LEU A 389 -18.14 21.66 -11.44
N ASP A 390 -17.81 21.28 -12.68
CA ASP A 390 -16.58 20.54 -12.98
C ASP A 390 -15.32 21.38 -12.69
N ARG A 391 -15.37 22.68 -12.96
CA ARG A 391 -14.30 23.61 -12.59
C ARG A 391 -14.12 23.68 -11.06
N ASN A 392 -15.21 23.86 -10.33
CA ASN A 392 -15.20 23.91 -8.86
C ASN A 392 -14.68 22.61 -8.25
N LEU A 393 -14.99 21.45 -8.85
CA LEU A 393 -14.46 20.16 -8.43
C LEU A 393 -12.93 20.11 -8.59
N ARG A 394 -12.40 20.49 -9.75
CA ARG A 394 -10.95 20.53 -10.00
C ARG A 394 -10.22 21.50 -9.07
N GLU A 395 -10.83 22.67 -8.81
CA GLU A 395 -10.31 23.63 -7.84
C GLU A 395 -10.26 23.04 -6.42
N ALA A 396 -11.35 22.42 -5.96
CA ALA A 396 -11.39 21.79 -4.64
C ALA A 396 -10.43 20.59 -4.51
N GLU A 397 -10.21 19.83 -5.58
CA GLU A 397 -9.20 18.75 -5.63
C GLU A 397 -7.78 19.33 -5.50
N THR A 398 -7.51 20.44 -6.19
CA THR A 398 -6.22 21.14 -6.14
C THR A 398 -5.95 21.69 -4.75
N ASP A 399 -6.97 22.29 -4.11
CA ASP A 399 -6.89 22.86 -2.77
C ASP A 399 -6.94 21.80 -1.66
N ARG A 400 -7.22 20.54 -2.00
CA ARG A 400 -7.43 19.40 -1.08
C ARG A 400 -8.53 19.65 -0.04
N ASP A 401 -9.57 20.41 -0.41
CA ASP A 401 -10.72 20.69 0.46
C ASP A 401 -11.74 19.54 0.39
N LEU A 402 -11.56 18.53 1.25
CA LEU A 402 -12.39 17.33 1.29
C LEU A 402 -13.88 17.63 1.55
N SER A 403 -14.18 18.64 2.37
CA SER A 403 -15.56 19.01 2.70
C SER A 403 -16.27 19.60 1.48
N ARG A 404 -15.59 20.50 0.76
CA ARG A 404 -16.11 21.07 -0.48
C ARG A 404 -16.27 20.02 -1.57
N LEU A 405 -15.34 19.06 -1.67
CA LEU A 405 -15.45 17.94 -2.61
C LEU A 405 -16.69 17.10 -2.40
N GLU A 406 -17.01 16.75 -1.14
CA GLU A 406 -18.21 15.99 -0.82
C GLU A 406 -19.48 16.73 -1.24
N GLN A 407 -19.57 18.04 -0.93
CA GLN A 407 -20.71 18.87 -1.31
C GLN A 407 -20.88 18.98 -2.83
N LEU A 408 -19.78 19.21 -3.55
CA LEU A 408 -19.79 19.30 -5.01
C LEU A 408 -20.14 17.96 -5.67
N ALA A 409 -19.72 16.83 -5.09
CA ALA A 409 -20.09 15.50 -5.58
C ALA A 409 -21.61 15.24 -5.43
N VAL A 410 -22.23 15.66 -4.32
CA VAL A 410 -23.69 15.60 -4.14
C VAL A 410 -24.40 16.47 -5.17
N GLN A 411 -23.93 17.70 -5.39
CA GLN A 411 -24.49 18.59 -6.41
C GLN A 411 -24.36 17.99 -7.81
N ARG A 412 -23.22 17.35 -8.13
CA ARG A 412 -23.02 16.69 -9.43
C ARG A 412 -23.99 15.55 -9.62
N THR A 413 -24.20 14.75 -8.58
CA THR A 413 -25.18 13.66 -8.61
C THR A 413 -26.60 14.20 -8.85
N GLN A 414 -26.99 15.28 -8.18
CA GLN A 414 -28.31 15.90 -8.37
C GLN A 414 -28.47 16.51 -9.76
N LEU A 415 -27.44 17.19 -10.27
CA LEU A 415 -27.49 17.86 -11.57
C LEU A 415 -27.43 16.86 -12.74
N THR A 416 -26.80 15.70 -12.57
CA THR A 416 -26.76 14.65 -13.60
C THR A 416 -27.92 13.66 -13.51
N LYS A 417 -28.70 13.70 -12.41
CA LYS A 417 -29.86 12.81 -12.19
C LYS A 417 -30.84 12.75 -13.37
N PRO A 418 -31.19 13.85 -14.06
CA PRO A 418 -32.10 13.75 -15.21
C PRO A 418 -31.54 12.94 -16.38
N LEU A 419 -30.23 12.97 -16.62
CA LEU A 419 -29.59 12.09 -17.60
C LEU A 419 -29.69 10.63 -17.17
N TYR A 420 -29.47 10.37 -15.88
CA TYR A 420 -29.64 9.04 -15.29
C TYR A 420 -31.08 8.55 -15.43
N ASP A 421 -32.08 9.41 -15.18
CA ASP A 421 -33.49 9.08 -15.34
C ASP A 421 -33.87 8.83 -16.81
N ILE A 422 -33.32 9.58 -17.78
CA ILE A 422 -33.52 9.29 -19.22
C ILE A 422 -32.98 7.91 -19.55
N PHE A 423 -31.76 7.61 -19.11
CA PHE A 423 -31.13 6.32 -19.38
C PHE A 423 -31.91 5.16 -18.74
N HIS A 424 -32.14 5.22 -17.43
CA HIS A 424 -32.73 4.11 -16.66
C HIS A 424 -34.24 3.97 -16.79
N ARG A 425 -34.98 5.05 -17.07
CA ARG A 425 -36.45 5.00 -17.17
C ARG A 425 -36.97 4.98 -18.60
N ARG A 426 -36.13 5.25 -19.60
CA ARG A 426 -36.55 5.28 -21.02
C ARG A 426 -35.68 4.40 -21.89
N LEU A 427 -34.38 4.66 -21.96
CA LEU A 427 -33.51 3.93 -22.89
C LEU A 427 -33.43 2.44 -22.53
N LYS A 428 -33.02 2.12 -21.29
CA LYS A 428 -32.85 0.74 -20.85
C LYS A 428 -34.17 -0.07 -20.95
N PRO A 429 -35.30 0.37 -20.36
CA PRO A 429 -36.56 -0.38 -20.46
C PRO A 429 -37.05 -0.54 -21.91
N GLY A 430 -36.92 0.51 -22.74
CA GLY A 430 -37.34 0.43 -24.14
C GLY A 430 -36.45 -0.49 -24.98
N LEU A 431 -35.16 -0.63 -24.65
CA LEU A 431 -34.29 -1.64 -25.24
C LEU A 431 -34.66 -3.05 -24.76
N ASP A 432 -34.94 -3.23 -23.47
CA ASP A 432 -35.32 -4.52 -22.87
C ASP A 432 -36.61 -5.12 -23.46
N GLU A 433 -37.46 -4.30 -24.09
CA GLU A 433 -38.67 -4.74 -24.80
C GLU A 433 -38.38 -5.33 -26.20
N LEU A 434 -37.24 -5.03 -26.81
CA LEU A 434 -36.95 -5.39 -28.21
C LEU A 434 -36.59 -6.87 -28.44
N PRO A 435 -35.77 -7.54 -27.59
CA PRO A 435 -35.42 -8.94 -27.80
C PRO A 435 -36.64 -9.85 -27.64
N THR A 436 -36.72 -10.87 -28.48
CA THR A 436 -37.70 -11.96 -28.38
C THR A 436 -37.44 -12.84 -27.15
N ALA A 437 -38.44 -13.61 -26.72
CA ALA A 437 -38.27 -14.55 -25.60
C ALA A 437 -37.15 -15.58 -25.86
N GLU A 438 -36.94 -16.00 -27.10
CA GLU A 438 -35.87 -16.93 -27.48
C GLU A 438 -34.49 -16.29 -27.37
N GLN A 439 -34.32 -15.05 -27.87
CA GLN A 439 -33.07 -14.29 -27.73
C GLN A 439 -32.72 -14.05 -26.25
N ARG A 440 -33.71 -13.80 -25.38
CA ARG A 440 -33.48 -13.65 -23.93
C ARG A 440 -32.98 -14.94 -23.29
N LYS A 441 -33.67 -16.06 -23.56
CA LYS A 441 -33.26 -17.38 -23.05
C LYS A 441 -31.87 -17.79 -23.52
N ALA A 442 -31.49 -17.46 -24.75
CA ALA A 442 -30.17 -17.78 -25.28
C ALA A 442 -29.04 -17.09 -24.49
N VAL A 443 -29.25 -15.84 -24.08
CA VAL A 443 -28.30 -15.08 -23.27
C VAL A 443 -28.26 -15.56 -21.83
N ASP A 444 -29.42 -15.86 -21.23
CA ASP A 444 -29.51 -16.33 -19.85
C ASP A 444 -28.88 -17.74 -19.69
N GLY A 445 -29.08 -18.63 -20.66
CA GLY A 445 -28.51 -19.98 -20.67
C GLY A 445 -26.99 -20.06 -20.87
N ASP A 446 -26.37 -19.02 -21.45
CA ASP A 446 -24.90 -18.90 -21.57
C ASP A 446 -24.26 -18.33 -20.30
N THR A 447 -25.04 -17.79 -19.36
CA THR A 447 -24.53 -17.19 -18.11
C THR A 447 -24.46 -18.21 -16.96
N GLU A 448 -25.15 -19.35 -17.07
CA GLU A 448 -25.17 -20.44 -16.06
C GLU A 448 -24.12 -21.55 -16.30
N LYS A 449 -23.30 -21.44 -17.35
CA LYS A 449 -22.15 -22.32 -17.61
C LYS A 449 -20.85 -21.63 -17.24
#